data_AF-A0A7D4CPV8-F1
#
_entry.id   AF-A0A7D4CPV8-F1
#
_cell.length_a   1.000
_cell.length_b   1.000
_cell.length_c   1.000
_cell.angle_alpha   90.00
_cell.angle_beta   90.00
_cell.angle_gamma   90.00
#
_symmetry.space_group_name_H-M   'P 1'
#
loop_
_entity.id
_entity.type
_entity.pdbx_description
1 polymer ?
#
loop_
_entity_poly.entity_id
_entity_poly.type
_entity_poly.pdbx_seq_one_letter_code
_entity_poly.pdbx_strand_id
1 'polypeptide(L)'
;MSLQQSPRNEGSSPSVLGILFSPGEEFERIREKPRFGVALVTILVLSIVCQVFVGIALVENPAYQEQYALEEAGMSSEIVVVGVVIAMMIAGLFLIPITLLLRSLFHWLFILLFRGEATFKQVFSLNTHLFILPVLSLFVYMIFLWATGGGGAEPELYPTSLAAFVPGEGFVGGLLSGIEIFAIWELILTAGGLAVIGGLSKGKGWTIALIIFVATLLITSGFEAVLDAADTMTP
;
A
#
# COMPACT_ATOMS: atom_id res chain seq x y z
N MET A 1 -11.35 -46.06 4.55
CA MET A 1 -11.88 -44.69 4.52
C MET A 1 -10.81 -43.80 3.90
N SER A 2 -10.78 -43.72 2.57
CA SER A 2 -9.82 -42.89 1.83
C SER A 2 -10.28 -41.43 1.93
N LEU A 3 -9.49 -40.59 2.56
CA LEU A 3 -9.69 -39.14 2.53
C LEU A 3 -9.63 -38.70 1.06
N GLN A 4 -10.79 -38.38 0.49
CA GLN A 4 -10.89 -37.66 -0.78
C GLN A 4 -10.13 -36.35 -0.61
N GLN A 5 -8.91 -36.29 -1.13
CA GLN A 5 -8.25 -35.02 -1.35
C GLN A 5 -9.14 -34.26 -2.33
N SER A 6 -9.71 -33.14 -1.87
CA SER A 6 -10.40 -32.19 -2.74
C SER A 6 -9.49 -31.91 -3.94
N PRO A 7 -10.00 -31.89 -5.19
CA PRO A 7 -9.14 -31.64 -6.33
C PRO A 7 -8.45 -30.30 -6.10
N ARG A 8 -7.13 -30.33 -5.89
CA ARG A 8 -6.33 -29.10 -5.98
C ARG A 8 -6.68 -28.51 -7.32
N ASN A 9 -6.98 -27.22 -7.33
CA ASN A 9 -7.37 -26.50 -8.54
C ASN A 9 -6.10 -26.27 -9.40
N GLU A 10 -5.47 -27.39 -9.82
CA GLU A 10 -4.23 -27.54 -10.58
C GLU A 10 -4.47 -26.94 -11.97
N GLY A 11 -4.36 -25.61 -12.07
CA GLY A 11 -4.63 -24.91 -13.31
C GLY A 11 -5.10 -23.47 -13.16
N SER A 12 -5.68 -23.10 -12.02
CA SER A 12 -6.24 -21.75 -11.81
C SER A 12 -5.16 -20.66 -11.86
N SER A 13 -5.47 -19.53 -12.50
CA SER A 13 -4.56 -18.37 -12.53
C SER A 13 -4.56 -17.67 -11.19
N PRO A 14 -3.45 -16.99 -10.83
CA PRO A 14 -3.43 -16.14 -9.66
C PRO A 14 -4.57 -15.10 -9.66
N SER A 15 -5.09 -14.80 -8.48
CA SER A 15 -6.19 -13.87 -8.24
C SER A 15 -5.93 -13.03 -7.00
N VAL A 16 -6.34 -11.76 -7.07
CA VAL A 16 -6.20 -10.81 -5.96
C VAL A 16 -6.97 -11.28 -4.72
N LEU A 17 -8.16 -11.85 -4.89
CA LEU A 17 -8.95 -12.39 -3.77
C LEU A 17 -8.30 -13.64 -3.16
N GLY A 18 -7.57 -14.43 -3.95
CA GLY A 18 -6.84 -15.60 -3.46
C GLY A 18 -5.81 -15.25 -2.38
N ILE A 19 -5.18 -14.07 -2.48
CA ILE A 19 -4.25 -13.58 -1.45
C ILE A 19 -4.95 -13.38 -0.11
N LEU A 20 -6.19 -12.94 -0.11
CA LEU A 20 -6.94 -12.62 1.11
C LEU A 20 -7.46 -13.89 1.81
N PHE A 21 -7.93 -14.86 1.04
CA PHE A 21 -8.65 -16.02 1.58
C PHE A 21 -7.83 -17.32 1.61
N SER A 22 -6.89 -17.49 0.66
CA SER A 22 -6.09 -18.70 0.50
C SER A 22 -4.63 -18.38 0.13
N PRO A 23 -3.91 -17.55 0.89
CA PRO A 23 -2.60 -17.01 0.50
C PRO A 23 -1.56 -18.08 0.17
N GLY A 24 -1.54 -19.19 0.92
CA GLY A 24 -0.59 -20.28 0.68
C GLY A 24 -0.75 -20.94 -0.68
N GLU A 25 -1.99 -21.21 -1.11
CA GLU A 25 -2.25 -21.73 -2.46
C GLU A 25 -1.90 -20.69 -3.52
N GLU A 26 -2.18 -19.42 -3.22
CA GLU A 26 -1.95 -18.32 -4.14
C GLU A 26 -0.45 -18.09 -4.40
N PHE A 27 0.40 -18.27 -3.39
CA PHE A 27 1.85 -18.20 -3.55
C PHE A 27 2.38 -19.30 -4.49
N GLU A 28 1.85 -20.53 -4.39
CA GLU A 28 2.23 -21.61 -5.31
C GLU A 28 1.72 -21.34 -6.74
N ARG A 29 0.50 -20.81 -6.90
CA ARG A 29 -0.01 -20.40 -8.22
C ARG A 29 0.86 -19.33 -8.86
N ILE A 30 1.33 -18.36 -8.08
CA ILE A 30 2.24 -17.30 -8.55
C ILE A 30 3.61 -17.90 -8.90
N ARG A 31 4.12 -18.83 -8.09
CA ARG A 31 5.36 -19.55 -8.37
C ARG A 31 5.28 -20.28 -9.71
N GLU A 32 4.21 -21.01 -9.98
CA GLU A 32 4.03 -21.77 -11.22
C GLU A 32 3.69 -20.89 -12.43
N LYS A 33 2.82 -19.90 -12.25
CA LYS A 33 2.25 -19.07 -13.32
C LYS A 33 2.18 -17.60 -12.88
N PRO A 34 3.28 -16.84 -12.94
CA PRO A 34 3.36 -15.45 -12.44
C PRO A 34 2.65 -14.46 -13.38
N ARG A 35 1.33 -14.55 -13.45
CA ARG A 35 0.46 -13.65 -14.22
C ARG A 35 0.05 -12.49 -13.34
N PHE A 36 0.35 -11.27 -13.78
CA PHE A 36 0.06 -10.06 -13.00
C PHE A 36 -0.81 -9.04 -13.72
N GLY A 37 -1.07 -9.18 -15.03
CA GLY A 37 -1.75 -8.15 -15.81
C GLY A 37 -3.14 -7.79 -15.30
N VAL A 38 -3.99 -8.81 -15.07
CA VAL A 38 -5.35 -8.59 -14.51
C VAL A 38 -5.26 -8.00 -13.11
N ALA A 39 -4.39 -8.54 -12.25
CA ALA A 39 -4.20 -8.02 -10.90
C ALA A 39 -3.75 -6.55 -10.92
N LEU A 40 -2.79 -6.18 -11.77
CA LEU A 40 -2.30 -4.81 -11.90
C LEU A 40 -3.42 -3.86 -12.33
N VAL A 41 -4.19 -4.22 -13.36
CA VAL A 41 -5.34 -3.40 -13.80
C VAL A 41 -6.37 -3.25 -12.67
N THR A 42 -6.70 -4.34 -11.97
CA THR A 42 -7.61 -4.30 -10.82
C THR A 42 -7.09 -3.36 -9.73
N ILE A 43 -5.81 -3.46 -9.37
CA ILE A 43 -5.18 -2.60 -8.36
C ILE A 43 -5.20 -1.14 -8.79
N LEU A 44 -4.83 -0.83 -10.03
CA LEU A 44 -4.81 0.54 -10.53
C LEU A 44 -6.20 1.17 -10.51
N VAL A 45 -7.21 0.46 -11.02
CA VAL A 45 -8.59 0.96 -11.05
C VAL A 45 -9.10 1.20 -9.63
N LEU A 46 -8.97 0.23 -8.73
CA LEU A 46 -9.44 0.37 -7.34
C LEU A 46 -8.71 1.50 -6.61
N SER A 47 -7.40 1.61 -6.79
CA SER A 47 -6.59 2.65 -6.14
C SER A 47 -6.95 4.04 -6.65
N ILE A 48 -7.13 4.21 -7.97
CA ILE A 48 -7.50 5.50 -8.55
C ILE A 48 -8.90 5.91 -8.08
N VAL A 49 -9.86 4.98 -8.09
CA VAL A 49 -11.21 5.26 -7.57
C VAL A 49 -11.14 5.74 -6.13
N CYS A 50 -10.47 4.98 -5.24
CA CYS A 50 -10.39 5.38 -3.83
C CYS A 50 -9.66 6.72 -3.63
N GLN A 51 -8.54 6.97 -4.33
CA GLN A 51 -7.81 8.24 -4.23
C GLN A 51 -8.63 9.44 -4.70
N VAL A 52 -9.43 9.28 -5.76
CA VAL A 52 -10.34 10.34 -6.24
C VAL A 52 -11.37 10.69 -5.18
N PHE A 53 -12.01 9.69 -4.56
CA PHE A 53 -12.98 9.92 -3.49
C PHE A 53 -12.33 10.51 -2.23
N VAL A 54 -11.12 10.08 -1.88
CA VAL A 54 -10.33 10.69 -0.79
C VAL A 54 -10.06 12.16 -1.09
N GLY A 55 -9.54 12.47 -2.28
CA GLY A 55 -9.22 13.84 -2.66
C GLY A 55 -10.42 14.78 -2.63
N ILE A 56 -11.60 14.32 -3.06
CA ILE A 56 -12.85 15.10 -2.96
C ILE A 56 -13.20 15.37 -1.49
N ALA A 57 -13.19 14.33 -0.64
CA ALA A 57 -13.53 14.49 0.78
C ALA A 57 -12.58 15.43 1.52
N LEU A 58 -11.29 15.43 1.16
CA LEU A 58 -10.29 16.33 1.73
C LEU A 58 -10.52 17.78 1.30
N VAL A 59 -10.79 18.04 0.02
CA VAL A 59 -11.03 19.42 -0.46
C VAL A 59 -12.27 20.03 0.17
N GLU A 60 -13.25 19.22 0.58
CA GLU A 60 -14.44 19.69 1.31
C GLU A 60 -14.20 19.91 2.82
N ASN A 61 -13.06 19.46 3.36
CA ASN A 61 -12.71 19.62 4.77
C ASN A 61 -12.21 21.06 5.06
N PRO A 62 -12.80 21.80 6.02
CA PRO A 62 -12.35 23.15 6.38
C PRO A 62 -10.90 23.24 6.89
N ALA A 63 -10.45 22.29 7.71
CA ALA A 63 -9.06 22.25 8.21
C ALA A 63 -8.06 22.03 7.07
N TYR A 64 -8.42 21.19 6.08
CA TYR A 64 -7.61 21.02 4.88
C TYR A 64 -7.57 22.31 4.03
N GLN A 65 -8.70 23.02 3.89
CA GLN A 65 -8.74 24.29 3.17
C GLN A 65 -7.88 25.38 3.84
N GLU A 66 -7.92 25.45 5.16
CA GLU A 66 -7.11 26.36 5.97
C GLU A 66 -5.62 26.05 5.84
N GLN A 67 -5.23 24.78 6.02
CA GLN A 67 -3.84 24.32 5.93
C GLN A 67 -3.19 24.67 4.57
N TYR A 68 -3.96 24.61 3.48
CA TYR A 68 -3.46 24.90 2.13
C TYR A 68 -3.85 26.27 1.59
N ALA A 69 -4.39 27.17 2.44
CA ALA A 69 -4.78 28.55 2.10
C ALA A 69 -5.62 28.65 0.79
N LEU A 70 -6.50 27.67 0.55
CA LEU A 70 -7.20 27.53 -0.73
C LEU A 70 -8.15 28.72 -1.00
N GLU A 71 -8.76 29.26 0.04
CA GLU A 71 -9.63 30.44 -0.05
C GLU A 71 -8.86 31.73 -0.36
N GLU A 72 -7.69 31.92 0.28
CA GLU A 72 -6.86 33.13 0.08
C GLU A 72 -6.28 33.20 -1.34
N ALA A 73 -6.05 32.04 -1.97
CA ALA A 73 -5.62 31.95 -3.36
C ALA A 73 -6.71 32.36 -4.37
N GLY A 74 -7.95 32.65 -3.93
CA GLY A 74 -9.06 33.06 -4.79
C GLY A 74 -9.50 31.99 -5.79
N MET A 75 -9.15 30.73 -5.55
CA MET A 75 -9.51 29.60 -6.39
C MET A 75 -10.93 29.11 -6.02
N SER A 76 -11.77 28.85 -7.02
CA SER A 76 -13.04 28.18 -6.74
C SER A 76 -12.77 26.73 -6.31
N SER A 77 -13.58 26.24 -5.37
CA SER A 77 -13.51 24.85 -4.89
C SER A 77 -13.57 23.84 -6.04
N GLU A 78 -14.36 24.13 -7.07
CA GLU A 78 -14.48 23.31 -8.28
C GLU A 78 -13.14 23.15 -9.03
N ILE A 79 -12.37 24.23 -9.19
CA ILE A 79 -11.06 24.18 -9.86
C ILE A 79 -10.07 23.36 -9.03
N VAL A 80 -10.09 23.54 -7.70
CA VAL A 80 -9.22 22.78 -6.78
C VAL A 80 -9.54 21.29 -6.83
N VAL A 81 -10.82 20.92 -6.77
CA VAL A 81 -11.26 19.52 -6.89
C VAL A 81 -10.77 18.90 -8.20
N VAL A 82 -10.94 19.59 -9.33
CA VAL A 82 -10.45 19.09 -10.63
C VAL A 82 -8.93 18.89 -10.62
N GLY A 83 -8.18 19.84 -10.06
CA GLY A 83 -6.72 19.75 -9.92
C GLY A 83 -6.29 18.55 -9.08
N VAL A 84 -6.89 18.37 -7.90
CA VAL A 84 -6.63 17.24 -6.99
C VAL A 84 -6.96 15.91 -7.65
N VAL A 85 -8.12 15.81 -8.31
CA VAL A 85 -8.52 14.58 -9.03
C VAL A 85 -7.51 14.22 -10.11
N ILE A 86 -7.08 15.19 -10.93
CA ILE A 86 -6.07 14.96 -11.97
C ILE A 86 -4.74 14.52 -11.33
N ALA A 87 -4.29 15.19 -10.28
CA ALA A 87 -3.05 14.85 -9.58
C ALA A 87 -3.10 13.42 -9.01
N MET A 88 -4.20 13.04 -8.36
CA MET A 88 -4.41 11.70 -7.80
C MET A 88 -4.50 10.62 -8.88
N MET A 89 -5.13 10.91 -10.01
CA MET A 89 -5.17 9.99 -11.16
C MET A 89 -3.76 9.77 -11.73
N ILE A 90 -2.98 10.83 -11.92
CA ILE A 90 -1.59 10.75 -12.41
C ILE A 90 -0.73 9.98 -11.39
N ALA A 91 -0.83 10.31 -10.11
CA ALA A 91 -0.13 9.62 -9.04
C ALA A 91 -0.47 8.13 -9.04
N GLY A 92 -1.74 7.76 -9.04
CA GLY A 92 -2.18 6.37 -9.10
C GLY A 92 -1.71 5.62 -10.35
N LEU A 93 -1.75 6.27 -11.52
CA LEU A 93 -1.37 5.63 -12.78
C LEU A 93 0.13 5.38 -12.90
N PHE A 94 0.97 6.30 -12.41
CA PHE A 94 2.42 6.23 -12.60
C PHE A 94 3.19 5.81 -11.34
N LEU A 95 2.86 6.35 -10.17
CA LEU A 95 3.58 6.04 -8.95
C LEU A 95 3.33 4.61 -8.48
N ILE A 96 2.12 4.06 -8.64
CA ILE A 96 1.84 2.67 -8.22
C ILE A 96 2.70 1.66 -9.00
N PRO A 97 2.76 1.66 -10.35
CA PRO A 97 3.65 0.76 -11.08
C PRO A 97 5.12 0.97 -10.76
N ILE A 98 5.57 2.23 -10.59
CA ILE A 98 6.96 2.54 -10.23
C ILE A 98 7.30 1.95 -8.86
N THR A 99 6.45 2.14 -7.86
CA THR A 99 6.62 1.59 -6.51
C THR A 99 6.64 0.06 -6.54
N LEU A 100 5.73 -0.57 -7.29
CA LEU A 100 5.72 -2.01 -7.48
C LEU A 100 7.02 -2.51 -8.14
N LEU A 101 7.53 -1.82 -9.16
CA LEU A 101 8.78 -2.18 -9.83
C LEU A 101 9.97 -2.07 -8.88
N LEU A 102 10.12 -0.95 -8.18
CA LEU A 102 11.22 -0.72 -7.23
C LEU A 102 11.18 -1.71 -6.07
N ARG A 103 10.02 -1.90 -5.44
CA ARG A 103 9.86 -2.88 -4.35
C ARG A 103 10.19 -4.29 -4.83
N SER A 104 9.74 -4.66 -6.02
CA SER A 104 10.02 -5.99 -6.60
C SER A 104 11.48 -6.16 -6.94
N LEU A 105 12.14 -5.10 -7.40
CA LEU A 105 13.59 -5.10 -7.64
C LEU A 105 14.33 -5.38 -6.34
N PHE A 106 14.05 -4.65 -5.26
CA PHE A 106 14.73 -4.86 -3.98
C PHE A 106 14.44 -6.23 -3.38
N HIS A 107 13.18 -6.69 -3.34
CA HIS A 107 12.86 -8.06 -2.91
C HIS A 107 13.63 -9.11 -3.72
N TRP A 108 13.68 -8.95 -5.04
CA TRP A 108 14.38 -9.87 -5.92
C TRP A 108 15.89 -9.87 -5.68
N LEU A 109 16.52 -8.70 -5.53
CA LEU A 109 17.95 -8.58 -5.20
C LEU A 109 18.29 -9.29 -3.88
N PHE A 110 17.45 -9.16 -2.86
CA PHE A 110 17.63 -9.89 -1.60
C PHE A 110 17.43 -11.40 -1.78
N ILE A 111 16.45 -11.84 -2.57
CA ILE A 111 16.29 -13.27 -2.89
C ILE A 111 17.58 -13.80 -3.55
N LEU A 112 18.16 -13.08 -4.51
CA LEU A 112 19.42 -13.45 -5.15
C LEU A 112 20.56 -13.53 -4.13
N LEU A 113 20.68 -12.55 -3.22
CA LEU A 113 21.67 -12.54 -2.15
C LEU A 113 21.57 -13.80 -1.26
N PHE A 114 20.34 -14.24 -0.98
CA PHE A 114 20.07 -15.45 -0.20
C PHE A 114 20.09 -16.75 -1.01
N ARG A 115 20.51 -16.68 -2.28
CA ARG A 115 20.58 -17.77 -3.27
C ARG A 115 19.24 -18.45 -3.55
N GLY A 116 18.16 -17.69 -3.54
CA GLY A 116 16.84 -18.17 -3.96
C GLY A 116 16.66 -18.18 -5.47
N GLU A 117 15.61 -18.86 -5.91
CA GLU A 117 15.40 -19.22 -7.33
C GLU A 117 14.30 -18.39 -8.01
N ALA A 118 13.70 -17.42 -7.31
CA ALA A 118 12.63 -16.61 -7.89
C ALA A 118 13.14 -15.72 -9.03
N THR A 119 12.39 -15.69 -10.11
CA THR A 119 12.50 -14.71 -11.18
C THR A 119 11.92 -13.36 -10.74
N PHE A 120 12.42 -12.26 -11.31
CA PHE A 120 11.84 -10.93 -11.09
C PHE A 120 10.33 -10.91 -11.38
N LYS A 121 9.89 -11.62 -12.42
CA LYS A 121 8.47 -11.72 -12.80
C LYS A 121 7.61 -12.35 -11.69
N GLN A 122 8.11 -13.39 -11.01
CA GLN A 122 7.40 -13.97 -9.87
C GLN A 122 7.31 -12.99 -8.70
N VAL A 123 8.39 -12.28 -8.39
CA VAL A 123 8.41 -11.28 -7.32
C VAL A 123 7.48 -10.10 -7.63
N PHE A 124 7.50 -9.60 -8.86
CA PHE A 124 6.61 -8.54 -9.33
C PHE A 124 5.15 -8.99 -9.31
N SER A 125 4.88 -10.23 -9.73
CA SER A 125 3.54 -10.79 -9.66
C SER A 125 3.06 -10.92 -8.21
N LEU A 126 3.89 -11.42 -7.31
CA LEU A 126 3.59 -11.47 -5.88
C LEU A 126 3.24 -10.09 -5.31
N ASN A 127 4.14 -9.12 -5.48
CA ASN A 127 3.95 -7.78 -4.94
C ASN A 127 2.72 -7.08 -5.53
N THR A 128 2.40 -7.32 -6.80
CA THR A 128 1.19 -6.77 -7.44
C THR A 128 -0.08 -7.33 -6.79
N HIS A 129 -0.13 -8.63 -6.48
CA HIS A 129 -1.29 -9.23 -5.83
C HIS A 129 -1.40 -8.80 -4.36
N LEU A 130 -0.27 -8.69 -3.66
CA LEU A 130 -0.23 -8.19 -2.28
C LEU A 130 -0.64 -6.72 -2.17
N PHE A 131 -0.54 -5.94 -3.24
CA PHE A 131 -0.92 -4.52 -3.24
C PHE A 131 -2.42 -4.29 -2.95
N ILE A 132 -3.25 -5.33 -2.96
CA ILE A 132 -4.63 -5.22 -2.49
C ILE A 132 -4.72 -4.81 -1.02
N LEU A 133 -3.69 -5.10 -0.21
CA LEU A 133 -3.65 -4.75 1.21
C LEU A 133 -3.61 -3.22 1.40
N PRO A 134 -2.66 -2.47 0.79
CA PRO A 134 -2.71 -1.01 0.72
C PRO A 134 -4.03 -0.45 0.16
N VAL A 135 -4.63 -1.10 -0.84
CA VAL A 135 -5.92 -0.68 -1.41
C VAL A 135 -7.06 -0.82 -0.38
N LEU A 136 -7.06 -1.89 0.42
CA LEU A 136 -8.04 -2.06 1.50
C LEU A 136 -7.85 -1.02 2.61
N SER A 137 -6.60 -0.70 2.95
CA SER A 137 -6.27 0.39 3.88
C SER A 137 -6.83 1.73 3.39
N LEU A 138 -6.53 2.07 2.14
CA LEU A 138 -7.03 3.28 1.49
C LEU A 138 -8.57 3.29 1.40
N PHE A 139 -9.20 2.14 1.15
CA PHE A 139 -10.65 2.03 1.11
C PHE A 139 -11.31 2.28 2.47
N VAL A 140 -10.72 1.75 3.56
CA VAL A 140 -11.20 2.03 4.93
C VAL A 140 -11.02 3.50 5.28
N TYR A 141 -9.86 4.08 4.94
CA TYR A 141 -9.60 5.51 5.13
C TYR A 141 -10.58 6.38 4.34
N MET A 142 -10.84 6.04 3.08
CA MET A 142 -11.85 6.71 2.26
C MET A 142 -13.22 6.70 2.94
N ILE A 143 -13.69 5.54 3.42
CA ILE A 143 -14.97 5.46 4.14
C ILE A 143 -14.96 6.35 5.39
N PHE A 144 -13.86 6.33 6.15
CA PHE A 144 -13.71 7.16 7.34
C PHE A 144 -13.84 8.65 7.03
N LEU A 145 -13.13 9.15 6.01
CA LEU A 145 -13.23 10.56 5.61
C LEU A 145 -14.68 10.94 5.28
N TRP A 146 -15.34 10.17 4.41
CA TRP A 146 -16.72 10.46 4.01
C TRP A 146 -17.71 10.36 5.18
N ALA A 147 -17.50 9.42 6.11
CA ALA A 147 -18.36 9.25 7.28
C ALA A 147 -18.19 10.36 8.34
N THR A 148 -17.06 11.09 8.30
CA THR A 148 -16.69 12.10 9.31
C THR A 148 -16.68 13.53 8.76
N GLY A 149 -17.14 13.74 7.52
CA GLY A 149 -17.12 15.05 6.89
C GLY A 149 -15.71 15.51 6.51
N GLY A 150 -14.93 14.60 5.93
CA GLY A 150 -13.56 14.85 5.46
C GLY A 150 -12.48 14.57 6.50
N GLY A 151 -12.75 13.81 7.58
CA GLY A 151 -11.75 13.48 8.60
C GLY A 151 -11.72 14.39 9.83
N GLY A 152 -12.63 15.38 9.91
CA GLY A 152 -12.70 16.29 11.05
C GLY A 152 -11.47 17.19 11.19
N ALA A 153 -10.94 17.34 12.41
CA ALA A 153 -9.80 18.21 12.68
C ALA A 153 -8.45 17.61 12.26
N GLU A 154 -8.38 16.28 12.07
CA GLU A 154 -7.14 15.57 11.74
C GLU A 154 -7.37 14.72 10.47
N PRO A 155 -7.56 15.36 9.30
CA PRO A 155 -7.91 14.66 8.08
C PRO A 155 -6.85 13.65 7.63
N GLU A 156 -5.59 13.83 8.02
CA GLU A 156 -4.47 12.97 7.65
C GLU A 156 -4.41 11.66 8.47
N LEU A 157 -5.24 11.53 9.52
CA LEU A 157 -5.21 10.40 10.43
C LEU A 157 -5.86 9.15 9.83
N TYR A 158 -5.05 8.12 9.59
CA TYR A 158 -5.56 6.81 9.19
C TYR A 158 -6.11 6.05 10.40
N PRO A 159 -7.39 5.63 10.40
CA PRO A 159 -8.04 5.01 11.57
C PRO A 159 -7.50 3.61 11.89
N THR A 160 -6.77 2.98 10.98
CA THR A 160 -6.13 1.66 11.17
C THR A 160 -4.69 1.74 11.66
N SER A 161 -4.14 2.95 11.76
CA SER A 161 -2.76 3.19 12.17
C SER A 161 -2.62 3.29 13.69
N LEU A 162 -1.41 3.11 14.20
CA LEU A 162 -1.12 3.36 15.61
C LEU A 162 -1.20 4.86 15.97
N ALA A 163 -1.01 5.76 15.00
CA ALA A 163 -1.13 7.20 15.21
C ALA A 163 -2.53 7.59 15.70
N ALA A 164 -3.56 6.84 15.33
CA ALA A 164 -4.93 7.06 15.81
C ALA A 164 -5.13 6.82 17.33
N PHE A 165 -4.15 6.20 18.00
CA PHE A 165 -4.22 5.86 19.41
C PHE A 165 -3.09 6.48 20.24
N VAL A 166 -2.01 6.89 19.58
CA VAL A 166 -0.81 7.41 20.21
C VAL A 166 -0.43 8.72 19.51
N PRO A 167 -0.49 9.86 20.22
CA PRO A 167 -0.06 11.13 19.66
C PRO A 167 1.41 11.09 19.25
N GLY A 168 1.73 11.66 18.09
CA GLY A 168 3.10 11.80 17.61
C GLY A 168 3.17 12.75 16.43
N GLU A 169 4.26 13.51 16.36
CA GLU A 169 4.54 14.49 15.30
C GLU A 169 5.87 14.17 14.62
N GLY A 170 6.11 14.80 13.47
CA GLY A 170 7.30 14.62 12.64
C GLY A 170 7.67 13.15 12.43
N PHE A 171 8.90 12.78 12.77
CA PHE A 171 9.40 11.41 12.57
C PHE A 171 8.61 10.36 13.36
N VAL A 172 8.20 10.67 14.59
CA VAL A 172 7.46 9.71 15.44
C VAL A 172 6.04 9.54 14.91
N GLY A 173 5.40 10.65 14.49
CA GLY A 173 4.10 10.61 13.81
C GLY A 173 4.14 9.72 12.58
N GLY A 174 5.12 9.93 11.68
CA GLY A 174 5.29 9.10 10.49
C GLY A 174 5.50 7.61 10.78
N LEU A 175 6.23 7.26 11.85
CA LEU A 175 6.40 5.86 12.27
C LEU A 175 5.08 5.24 12.72
N LEU A 176 4.33 5.96 13.55
CA LEU A 176 3.05 5.49 14.09
C LEU A 176 2.00 5.37 12.98
N SER A 177 2.00 6.30 12.01
CA SER A 177 1.12 6.26 10.83
C SER A 177 1.44 5.07 9.92
N GLY A 178 2.72 4.76 9.72
CA GLY A 178 3.14 3.62 8.90
C GLY A 178 2.89 2.24 9.51
N ILE A 179 2.73 2.16 10.84
CA ILE A 179 2.37 0.91 11.52
C ILE A 179 0.85 0.81 11.61
N GLU A 180 0.27 0.10 10.66
CA GLU A 180 -1.19 -0.06 10.54
C GLU A 180 -1.58 -1.50 10.21
N ILE A 181 -2.84 -1.86 10.48
CA ILE A 181 -3.33 -3.25 10.44
C ILE A 181 -3.03 -3.93 9.09
N PHE A 182 -3.27 -3.25 7.97
CA PHE A 182 -3.05 -3.84 6.65
C PHE A 182 -1.57 -3.96 6.30
N ALA A 183 -0.73 -3.03 6.75
CA ALA A 183 0.71 -3.10 6.56
C ALA A 183 1.35 -4.27 7.33
N ILE A 184 0.89 -4.55 8.55
CA ILE A 184 1.34 -5.73 9.31
C ILE A 184 0.91 -7.04 8.63
N TRP A 185 -0.33 -7.08 8.13
CA TRP A 185 -0.80 -8.25 7.39
C TRP A 185 -0.05 -8.43 6.07
N GLU A 186 0.22 -7.36 5.34
CA GLU A 186 1.06 -7.36 4.15
C GLU A 186 2.48 -7.85 4.43
N LEU A 187 3.09 -7.44 5.54
CA LEU A 187 4.41 -7.92 5.97
C LEU A 187 4.42 -9.44 6.14
N ILE A 188 3.42 -10.00 6.83
CA ILE A 188 3.27 -11.45 7.04
C ILE A 188 3.15 -12.18 5.71
N LEU A 189 2.29 -11.70 4.81
CA LEU A 189 2.05 -12.33 3.51
C LEU A 189 3.25 -12.17 2.57
N THR A 190 3.96 -11.04 2.65
CA THR A 190 5.22 -10.81 1.91
C THR A 190 6.26 -11.84 2.34
N ALA A 191 6.47 -12.03 3.65
CA ALA A 191 7.44 -13.01 4.16
C ALA A 191 7.13 -14.43 3.69
N GLY A 192 5.85 -14.84 3.76
CA GLY A 192 5.40 -16.15 3.29
C GLY A 192 5.56 -16.31 1.78
N GLY A 193 5.11 -15.33 1.01
CA GLY A 193 5.18 -15.32 -0.45
C GLY A 193 6.62 -15.40 -0.95
N LEU A 194 7.52 -14.57 -0.43
CA LEU A 194 8.94 -14.57 -0.79
C LEU A 194 9.62 -15.90 -0.46
N ALA A 195 9.26 -16.52 0.68
CA ALA A 195 9.77 -17.84 1.04
C ALA A 195 9.35 -18.91 0.02
N VAL A 196 8.07 -18.93 -0.36
CA VAL A 196 7.52 -19.91 -1.30
C VAL A 196 8.07 -19.71 -2.71
N ILE A 197 7.95 -18.51 -3.28
CA ILE A 197 8.36 -18.27 -4.68
C ILE A 197 9.88 -18.34 -4.84
N GLY A 198 10.63 -17.96 -3.79
CA GLY A 198 12.09 -17.97 -3.77
C GLY A 198 12.72 -19.32 -3.44
N GLY A 199 11.93 -20.32 -3.03
CA GLY A 199 12.47 -21.57 -2.50
C GLY A 199 13.34 -21.38 -1.26
N LEU A 200 13.04 -20.36 -0.45
CA LEU A 200 13.82 -19.98 0.71
C LEU A 200 13.27 -20.62 1.99
N SER A 201 14.11 -20.69 3.03
CA SER A 201 13.60 -20.98 4.37
C SER A 201 12.68 -19.85 4.86
N LYS A 202 11.72 -20.18 5.73
CA LYS A 202 10.81 -19.19 6.33
C LYS A 202 11.56 -18.02 6.97
N GLY A 203 12.66 -18.31 7.67
CA GLY A 203 13.50 -17.29 8.30
C GLY A 203 14.06 -16.28 7.30
N LYS A 204 14.58 -16.75 6.16
CA LYS A 204 15.07 -15.86 5.10
C LYS A 204 13.94 -15.00 4.50
N GLY A 205 12.77 -15.58 4.23
CA GLY A 205 11.61 -14.83 3.75
C GLY A 205 11.21 -13.70 4.70
N TRP A 206 11.16 -13.99 6.01
CA TRP A 206 10.94 -12.99 7.05
C TRP A 206 12.02 -11.91 7.11
N THR A 207 13.30 -12.30 7.04
CA THR A 207 14.41 -11.35 7.04
C THR A 207 14.29 -10.35 5.89
N ILE A 208 14.01 -10.82 4.67
CA ILE A 208 13.84 -9.93 3.51
C ILE A 208 12.66 -8.98 3.73
N ALA A 209 11.50 -9.52 4.11
CA ALA A 209 10.29 -8.73 4.29
C ALA A 209 10.45 -7.66 5.39
N LEU A 210 11.08 -8.02 6.53
CA LEU A 210 11.34 -7.09 7.62
C LEU A 210 12.33 -5.99 7.23
N ILE A 211 13.41 -6.31 6.52
CA ILE A 211 14.37 -5.30 6.06
C ILE A 211 13.67 -4.26 5.19
N ILE A 212 12.87 -4.71 4.21
CA ILE A 212 12.16 -3.78 3.32
C ILE A 212 11.08 -3.01 4.07
N PHE A 213 10.32 -3.66 4.94
CA PHE A 213 9.29 -3.00 5.74
C PHE A 213 9.87 -1.89 6.63
N VAL A 214 10.93 -2.20 7.39
CA VAL A 214 11.62 -1.21 8.24
C VAL A 214 12.24 -0.10 7.39
N ALA A 215 12.88 -0.43 6.27
CA ALA A 215 13.43 0.59 5.38
C ALA A 215 12.34 1.54 4.84
N THR A 216 11.19 1.01 4.42
CA THR A 216 10.04 1.81 4.00
C THR A 216 9.57 2.71 5.14
N LEU A 217 9.37 2.16 6.35
CA LEU A 217 8.95 2.96 7.51
C LEU A 217 9.92 4.11 7.81
N LEU A 218 11.23 3.84 7.81
CA LEU A 218 12.24 4.86 8.08
C LEU A 218 12.26 5.94 7.00
N ILE A 219 12.10 5.58 5.73
CA ILE A 219 12.07 6.53 4.61
C ILE A 219 10.82 7.41 4.68
N THR A 220 9.64 6.82 4.88
CA THR A 220 8.38 7.58 4.95
C THR A 220 8.33 8.48 6.18
N SER A 221 8.79 7.97 7.33
CA SER A 221 8.85 8.78 8.57
C SER A 221 9.87 9.90 8.48
N GLY A 222 11.00 9.65 7.82
CA GLY A 222 12.01 10.67 7.55
C GLY A 222 11.50 11.76 6.62
N PHE A 223 10.72 11.38 5.60
CA PHE A 223 10.07 12.33 4.70
C PHE A 223 9.05 13.20 5.45
N GLU A 224 8.20 12.58 6.28
CA GLU A 224 7.24 13.29 7.14
C GLU A 224 7.92 14.33 8.03
N ALA A 225 9.00 13.94 8.71
CA ALA A 225 9.77 14.83 9.55
C ALA A 225 10.36 16.04 8.81
N VAL A 226 10.70 15.86 7.52
CA VAL A 226 11.20 16.95 6.67
C VAL A 226 10.07 17.89 6.25
N LEU A 227 8.86 17.37 5.98
CA LEU A 227 7.70 18.20 5.66
C LEU A 227 7.28 19.07 6.85
N ASP A 228 7.14 18.45 8.04
CA ASP A 228 6.82 19.15 9.29
C ASP A 228 7.84 20.26 9.62
N ALA A 229 9.13 19.94 9.43
CA ALA A 229 10.20 20.93 9.58
C ALA A 229 10.14 22.07 8.55
N ALA A 230 9.61 21.82 7.34
CA ALA A 230 9.46 22.86 6.33
C ALA A 230 8.28 23.79 6.64
N ASP A 231 7.16 23.23 7.09
CA ASP A 231 5.94 23.98 7.42
C ASP A 231 6.14 24.89 8.64
N THR A 232 6.93 24.46 9.63
CA THR A 232 7.30 25.30 10.77
C THR A 232 8.30 26.42 10.43
N MET A 233 8.94 26.38 9.26
CA MET A 233 9.89 27.41 8.80
C MET A 233 9.25 28.47 7.89
N THR A 234 8.02 28.25 7.41
CA THR A 234 7.27 29.26 6.66
C THR A 234 6.54 30.20 7.63
N PRO A 235 6.82 31.52 7.60
CA PRO A 235 6.25 32.49 8.54
C PRO A 235 4.79 32.85 8.27
#